data_AF-A0A9D3XPL5-F1
#
_entry.id   AF-A0A9D3XPL5-F1
#
_cell.length_a   1.000
_cell.length_b   1.000
_cell.length_c   1.000
_cell.angle_alpha   90.00
_cell.angle_beta   90.00
_cell.angle_gamma   90.00
#
_symmetry.space_group_name_H-M   'P 1'
#
loop_
_entity.id
_entity.type
_entity.pdbx_description
1 polymer ?
#
loop_
_entity_poly.entity_id
_entity_poly.type
_entity_poly.pdbx_seq_one_letter_code
_entity_poly.pdbx_strand_id
1 'polypeptide(L)'
;MNMTSKQLQAKEFNMCDAINQLGETKTFLVGRSSDAAFEKTLVDAGELAEELDVPVLFEPDPICIKKKRKQFTYEADDESIYNLKEKFKVNFYFAVINTAVHSVEERFTLMQQISSVFGFLYDVYSLQNTTPKQIMEHCLNLKQAL
;
A
#
# COMPACT_ATOMS: atom_id res chain seq x y z
N MET A 1 -4.88 2.59 13.70
CA MET A 1 -3.47 2.28 14.02
C MET A 1 -3.11 0.98 13.32
N ASN A 2 -2.06 0.91 12.47
CA ASN A 2 -1.76 -0.26 11.63
C ASN A 2 -1.33 -1.48 12.48
N MET A 3 -2.07 -2.60 12.41
CA MET A 3 -1.78 -3.83 13.17
C MET A 3 -0.42 -4.42 12.81
N THR A 4 -0.12 -4.54 11.52
CA THR A 4 1.16 -5.03 11.00
C THR A 4 2.31 -4.20 11.59
N SER A 5 2.20 -2.88 11.58
CA SER A 5 3.24 -2.00 12.13
C SER A 5 3.46 -2.18 13.63
N LYS A 6 2.41 -2.45 14.41
CA LYS A 6 2.56 -2.70 15.86
C LYS A 6 3.25 -4.02 16.13
N GLN A 7 2.93 -5.05 15.36
CA GLN A 7 3.53 -6.37 15.53
C GLN A 7 5.00 -6.39 15.12
N LEU A 8 5.35 -5.68 14.03
CA LEU A 8 6.75 -5.50 13.64
C LEU A 8 7.59 -4.79 14.72
N GLN A 9 6.95 -4.02 15.61
CA GLN A 9 7.60 -3.31 16.72
C GLN A 9 7.56 -4.09 18.05
N ALA A 10 6.91 -5.25 18.09
CA ALA A 10 6.80 -6.05 19.31
C ALA A 10 8.15 -6.68 19.68
N LYS A 11 8.40 -6.80 20.99
CA LYS A 11 9.62 -7.41 21.52
C LYS A 11 9.70 -8.91 21.21
N GLU A 12 8.55 -9.57 21.20
CA GLU A 12 8.38 -10.96 20.73
C GLU A 12 8.04 -10.92 19.24
N PHE A 13 9.07 -10.71 18.43
CA PHE A 13 8.94 -10.62 16.98
C PHE A 13 9.09 -12.01 16.35
N ASN A 14 8.03 -12.50 15.70
CA ASN A 14 8.06 -13.72 14.90
C ASN A 14 8.10 -13.36 13.41
N MET A 15 9.18 -13.77 12.74
CA MET A 15 9.41 -13.48 11.32
C MET A 15 8.35 -14.11 10.41
N CYS A 16 7.85 -15.30 10.74
CA CYS A 16 6.80 -15.97 9.98
C CYS A 16 5.47 -15.20 10.07
N ASP A 17 5.12 -14.76 11.28
CA ASP A 17 3.89 -13.97 11.50
C ASP A 17 3.96 -12.62 10.77
N ALA A 18 5.14 -11.98 10.80
CA ALA A 18 5.38 -10.73 10.10
C ALA A 18 5.24 -10.86 8.57
N ILE A 19 5.73 -11.95 7.98
CA ILE A 19 5.54 -12.26 6.55
C ILE A 19 4.05 -12.42 6.25
N ASN A 20 3.32 -13.20 7.05
CA ASN A 20 1.89 -13.41 6.84
C ASN A 20 1.12 -12.07 6.89
N GLN A 21 1.38 -11.25 7.90
CA GLN A 21 0.74 -9.94 8.05
C GLN A 21 1.09 -8.95 6.93
N LEU A 22 2.34 -8.93 6.47
CA LEU A 22 2.73 -8.13 5.31
C LEU A 22 2.02 -8.62 4.04
N GLY A 23 1.84 -9.93 3.88
CA GLY A 23 1.05 -10.53 2.80
C GLY A 23 -0.41 -10.07 2.83
N GLU A 24 -1.06 -10.14 4.00
CA GLU A 24 -2.43 -9.63 4.19
C GLU A 24 -2.54 -8.12 3.94
N THR A 25 -1.53 -7.36 4.37
CA THR A 25 -1.49 -5.91 4.13
C THR A 25 -1.37 -5.61 2.65
N LYS A 26 -0.54 -6.36 1.92
CA LYS A 26 -0.39 -6.26 0.47
C LYS A 26 -1.71 -6.56 -0.24
N THR A 27 -2.38 -7.66 0.08
CA THR A 27 -3.66 -8.03 -0.55
C THR A 27 -4.74 -7.00 -0.27
N PHE A 28 -4.80 -6.47 0.96
CA PHE A 28 -5.69 -5.38 1.32
C PHE A 28 -5.45 -4.14 0.45
N LEU A 29 -4.20 -3.68 0.32
CA LEU A 29 -3.86 -2.49 -0.47
C LEU A 29 -4.15 -2.69 -1.96
N VAL A 30 -3.81 -3.85 -2.53
CA VAL A 30 -4.12 -4.18 -3.93
C VAL A 30 -5.63 -4.19 -4.17
N GLY A 31 -6.42 -4.68 -3.21
CA GLY A 31 -7.88 -4.63 -3.28
C GLY A 31 -8.45 -3.20 -3.32
N ARG A 32 -7.70 -2.22 -2.81
CA ARG A 32 -8.05 -0.79 -2.86
C ARG A 32 -7.67 -0.11 -4.19
N SER A 33 -6.88 -0.76 -5.03
CA SER A 33 -6.43 -0.21 -6.33
C SER A 33 -7.48 -0.29 -7.45
N SER A 34 -8.76 -0.45 -7.14
CA SER A 34 -9.84 -0.50 -8.12
C SER A 34 -10.75 0.72 -8.07
N ASP A 35 -11.39 1.05 -9.19
CA ASP A 35 -12.39 2.11 -9.26
C ASP A 35 -13.59 1.86 -8.33
N ALA A 36 -14.01 0.60 -8.18
CA ALA A 36 -15.06 0.25 -7.23
C ALA A 36 -14.66 0.53 -5.78
N ALA A 37 -13.39 0.27 -5.43
CA ALA A 37 -12.87 0.59 -4.10
C ALA A 37 -12.73 2.11 -3.89
N PHE A 38 -12.41 2.87 -4.93
CA PHE A 38 -12.41 4.32 -4.89
C PHE A 38 -13.81 4.88 -4.59
N GLU A 39 -14.84 4.44 -5.32
CA GLU A 39 -16.21 4.88 -5.06
C GLU A 39 -16.67 4.51 -3.65
N LYS A 40 -16.37 3.30 -3.18
CA LYS A 40 -16.63 2.91 -1.79
C LYS A 40 -15.92 3.83 -0.79
N THR A 41 -14.66 4.17 -1.05
CA THR A 41 -13.90 5.06 -0.16
C THR A 41 -14.51 6.47 -0.11
N LEU A 42 -15.10 6.96 -1.21
CA LEU A 42 -15.82 8.22 -1.20
C LEU A 42 -17.12 8.16 -0.38
N VAL A 43 -17.84 7.03 -0.43
CA VAL A 43 -19.01 6.80 0.43
C VAL A 43 -18.59 6.77 1.90
N ASP A 44 -17.62 5.94 2.25
CA ASP A 44 -17.09 5.82 3.62
C ASP A 44 -16.60 7.18 4.15
N ALA A 45 -15.93 7.98 3.31
CA ALA A 45 -15.46 9.33 3.66
C ALA A 45 -16.61 10.34 3.81
N GLY A 46 -17.66 10.22 3.01
CA GLY A 46 -18.85 11.06 3.09
C GLY A 46 -19.63 10.82 4.38
N GLU A 47 -19.82 9.56 4.75
CA GLU A 47 -20.46 9.17 6.03
C GLU A 47 -19.68 9.71 7.24
N LEU A 48 -18.34 9.59 7.21
CA LEU A 48 -17.49 10.13 8.27
C LEU A 48 -17.52 11.67 8.32
N ALA A 49 -17.56 12.33 7.17
CA ALA A 49 -17.65 13.78 7.11
C ALA A 49 -19.00 14.29 7.66
N GLU A 50 -20.10 13.58 7.39
CA GLU A 50 -21.41 13.85 8.00
C GLU A 50 -21.38 13.68 9.52
N GLU A 51 -20.76 12.60 10.02
CA GLU A 51 -20.58 12.38 11.46
C GLU A 51 -19.77 13.51 12.14
N LEU A 52 -18.80 14.08 11.42
CA LEU A 52 -17.92 15.14 11.92
C LEU A 52 -18.42 16.56 11.61
N ASP A 53 -19.59 16.72 11.01
CA ASP A 53 -20.16 18.01 10.52
C ASP A 53 -19.19 18.77 9.60
N VAL A 54 -18.47 18.03 8.74
CA VAL A 54 -17.53 18.55 7.74
C VAL A 54 -18.19 18.52 6.35
N PRO A 55 -18.12 19.61 5.57
CA PRO A 55 -18.65 19.64 4.21
C PRO A 55 -18.01 18.59 3.28
N VAL A 56 -18.82 17.84 2.53
CA VAL A 56 -18.40 16.72 1.64
C VAL A 56 -18.08 17.18 0.21
N LEU A 57 -17.76 18.45 0.00
CA LEU A 57 -17.66 19.03 -1.36
C LEU A 57 -16.22 19.07 -1.86
N PHE A 58 -16.02 18.57 -3.09
CA PHE A 58 -14.86 18.96 -3.90
C PHE A 58 -15.06 20.42 -4.31
N GLU A 59 -14.53 21.35 -3.51
CA GLU A 59 -14.67 22.77 -3.84
C GLU A 59 -13.97 23.09 -5.17
N PRO A 60 -14.61 23.86 -6.07
CA PRO A 60 -13.98 24.36 -7.29
C PRO A 60 -12.73 25.15 -6.94
N ASP A 61 -11.58 24.68 -7.43
CA ASP A 61 -10.28 25.33 -7.25
C ASP A 61 -10.38 26.78 -7.78
N PRO A 62 -10.27 27.83 -6.93
CA PRO A 62 -10.52 29.22 -7.33
C PRO A 62 -9.53 29.73 -8.39
N ILE A 63 -8.44 28.99 -8.61
CA ILE A 63 -7.36 29.30 -9.56
C ILE A 63 -7.75 28.93 -11.01
N CYS A 64 -8.76 28.06 -11.24
CA CYS A 64 -9.12 27.52 -12.55
C CYS A 64 -10.20 28.30 -13.32
N ILE A 65 -10.24 29.63 -13.22
CA ILE A 65 -11.04 30.47 -14.14
C ILE A 65 -10.16 31.50 -14.83
N LYS A 66 -9.00 31.07 -15.35
CA LYS A 66 -8.31 31.81 -16.40
C LYS A 66 -8.57 31.11 -17.72
N LYS A 67 -9.75 31.35 -18.32
CA LYS A 67 -9.94 31.11 -19.75
C LYS A 67 -8.80 31.82 -20.46
N LYS A 68 -7.91 31.07 -21.14
CA LYS A 68 -6.95 31.70 -22.04
C LYS A 68 -7.75 32.53 -23.03
N ARG A 69 -7.37 33.80 -23.17
CA ARG A 69 -8.06 34.71 -24.09
C ARG A 69 -7.81 34.20 -25.49
N LYS A 70 -8.84 33.70 -26.16
CA LYS A 70 -8.72 33.28 -27.56
C LYS A 70 -8.25 34.46 -28.40
N GLN A 71 -7.22 34.26 -29.21
CA GLN A 71 -6.73 35.29 -30.13
C GLN A 71 -7.47 35.21 -31.47
N PHE A 72 -7.92 34.02 -31.86
CA PHE A 72 -8.64 33.78 -33.10
C PHE A 72 -9.94 33.00 -32.88
N THR A 73 -10.93 33.24 -33.75
CA THR A 73 -12.29 32.68 -33.64
C THR A 73 -12.39 31.20 -33.99
N TYR A 74 -11.36 30.62 -34.60
CA TYR A 74 -11.28 29.18 -34.88
C TYR A 74 -10.64 28.38 -33.74
N GLU A 75 -10.14 29.04 -32.69
CA GLU A 75 -9.63 28.34 -31.52
C GLU A 75 -10.78 27.61 -30.82
N ALA A 76 -10.66 26.29 -30.71
CA ALA A 76 -11.54 25.48 -29.87
C ALA A 76 -11.49 26.00 -28.43
N ASP A 77 -12.58 25.86 -27.67
CA ASP A 77 -12.45 26.03 -26.23
C ASP A 77 -11.45 25.00 -25.73
N ASP A 78 -10.43 25.45 -24.99
CA ASP A 78 -9.70 24.56 -24.09
C ASP A 78 -10.74 24.07 -23.09
N GLU A 79 -11.43 22.97 -23.40
CA GLU A 79 -12.20 22.20 -22.45
C GLU A 79 -11.19 21.62 -21.46
N SER A 80 -10.84 22.44 -20.49
CA SER A 80 -10.13 21.98 -19.32
C SER A 80 -11.00 20.90 -18.67
N ILE A 81 -10.57 19.65 -18.76
CA ILE A 81 -11.17 18.53 -18.04
C ILE A 81 -10.94 18.80 -16.55
N TYR A 82 -11.77 19.63 -15.93
CA TYR A 82 -11.73 19.93 -14.50
C TYR A 82 -12.76 19.09 -13.75
N ASN A 83 -12.75 17.78 -13.98
CA ASN A 83 -13.39 16.90 -13.02
C ASN A 83 -12.45 16.77 -11.80
N LEU A 84 -12.70 17.59 -10.77
CA LEU A 84 -11.93 17.58 -9.53
C LEU A 84 -11.89 16.20 -8.88
N LYS A 85 -12.98 15.43 -8.98
CA LYS A 85 -13.04 14.05 -8.53
C LYS A 85 -12.05 13.18 -9.31
N GLU A 86 -11.94 13.35 -10.63
CA GLU A 86 -10.98 12.61 -11.46
C GLU A 86 -9.53 13.02 -11.17
N LYS A 87 -9.28 14.32 -10.95
CA LYS A 87 -7.97 14.84 -10.54
C LYS A 87 -7.56 14.26 -9.19
N PHE A 88 -8.48 14.20 -8.22
CA PHE A 88 -8.26 13.59 -6.91
C PHE A 88 -8.02 12.07 -7.02
N LYS A 89 -8.83 11.38 -7.83
CA LYS A 89 -8.71 9.95 -8.10
C LYS A 89 -7.31 9.59 -8.60
N VAL A 90 -6.83 10.26 -9.64
CA VAL A 90 -5.54 9.95 -10.26
C VAL A 90 -4.36 10.47 -9.44
N ASN A 91 -4.36 11.76 -9.09
CA ASN A 91 -3.17 12.40 -8.54
C ASN A 91 -2.99 12.18 -7.03
N PHE A 92 -4.06 11.80 -6.33
CA PHE A 92 -4.00 11.55 -4.89
C PHE A 92 -4.33 10.10 -4.56
N TYR A 93 -5.56 9.65 -4.81
CA TYR A 93 -6.00 8.33 -4.36
C TYR A 93 -5.11 7.21 -4.91
N PHE A 94 -4.98 7.08 -6.23
CA PHE A 94 -4.14 6.03 -6.82
C PHE A 94 -2.66 6.26 -6.56
N ALA A 95 -2.19 7.50 -6.56
CA ALA A 95 -0.80 7.81 -6.24
C ALA A 95 -0.41 7.30 -4.84
N VAL A 96 -1.26 7.54 -3.83
CA VAL A 96 -1.05 7.09 -2.45
C VAL A 96 -1.13 5.57 -2.36
N ILE A 97 -2.16 4.95 -2.94
CA ILE A 97 -2.33 3.48 -2.89
C ILE A 97 -1.16 2.78 -3.59
N ASN A 98 -0.75 3.22 -4.78
CA ASN A 98 0.36 2.63 -5.51
C ASN A 98 1.68 2.78 -4.74
N THR A 99 1.92 3.94 -4.13
CA THR A 99 3.09 4.16 -3.28
C THR A 99 3.08 3.23 -2.06
N ALA A 100 1.93 3.04 -1.42
CA ALA A 100 1.78 2.13 -0.29
C ALA A 100 2.01 0.67 -0.71
N VAL A 101 1.45 0.24 -1.84
CA VAL A 101 1.66 -1.11 -2.40
C VAL A 101 3.15 -1.34 -2.65
N HIS A 102 3.83 -0.42 -3.34
CA HIS A 102 5.26 -0.53 -3.62
C HIS A 102 6.09 -0.59 -2.32
N SER A 103 5.77 0.26 -1.34
CA SER A 103 6.49 0.27 -0.06
C SER A 103 6.32 -1.03 0.73
N VAL A 104 5.13 -1.63 0.69
CA VAL A 104 4.88 -2.94 1.32
C VAL A 104 5.56 -4.06 0.54
N GLU A 105 5.56 -4.01 -0.79
CA GLU A 105 6.21 -5.01 -1.64
C GLU A 105 7.72 -5.10 -1.36
N GLU A 106 8.38 -3.96 -1.28
CA GLU A 106 9.82 -3.87 -1.01
C GLU A 106 10.15 -4.50 0.34
N ARG A 107 9.40 -4.12 1.39
CA ARG A 107 9.57 -4.68 2.74
C ARG A 107 9.26 -6.17 2.80
N PHE A 108 8.21 -6.61 2.12
CA PHE A 108 7.83 -8.01 2.05
C PHE A 108 8.92 -8.85 1.38
N THR A 109 9.47 -8.38 0.26
CA THR A 109 10.56 -9.04 -0.45
C THR A 109 11.81 -9.16 0.42
N LEU A 110 12.21 -8.06 1.07
CA LEU A 110 13.35 -8.06 2.00
C LEU A 110 13.14 -9.04 3.16
N MET A 111 11.93 -9.07 3.74
CA MET A 111 11.64 -9.96 4.85
C MET A 111 11.62 -11.44 4.42
N GLN A 112 11.13 -11.76 3.23
CA GLN A 112 11.22 -13.11 2.66
C GLN A 112 12.68 -13.54 2.43
N GLN A 113 13.54 -12.64 1.94
CA GLN A 113 14.97 -12.92 1.77
C GLN A 113 15.67 -13.17 3.11
N ILE A 114 15.37 -12.38 4.14
CA ILE A 114 15.91 -12.61 5.48
C ILE A 114 15.39 -13.94 6.03
N SER A 115 14.10 -14.23 5.83
CA SER A 115 13.50 -15.48 6.30
C SER A 115 14.01 -16.73 5.60
N SER A 116 14.44 -16.65 4.34
CA SER A 116 15.02 -17.82 3.66
C SER A 116 16.37 -18.24 4.27
N VAL A 117 17.10 -17.29 4.88
CA VAL A 117 18.39 -17.52 5.52
C VAL A 117 18.24 -17.79 7.02
N PHE A 118 17.50 -16.95 7.73
CA PHE A 118 17.40 -16.99 9.19
C PHE A 118 16.13 -17.67 9.72
N GLY A 119 15.12 -17.87 8.87
CA GLY A 119 13.79 -18.32 9.30
C GLY A 119 13.79 -19.68 10.00
N PHE A 120 14.68 -20.59 9.60
CA PHE A 120 14.80 -21.90 10.25
C PHE A 120 15.19 -21.81 11.73
N LEU A 121 15.87 -20.74 12.15
CA LEU A 121 16.22 -20.51 13.56
C LEU A 121 15.00 -20.17 14.42
N TYR A 122 13.96 -19.61 13.81
CA TYR A 122 12.74 -19.18 14.49
C TYR A 122 11.65 -20.27 14.47
N ASP A 123 11.76 -21.26 13.61
CA ASP A 123 10.79 -22.36 13.49
C ASP A 123 11.37 -23.68 14.03
N VAL A 124 11.53 -23.73 15.36
CA VAL A 124 12.08 -24.90 16.07
C VAL A 124 11.21 -26.15 15.89
N TYR A 125 9.91 -25.99 15.67
CA TYR A 125 8.99 -27.10 15.47
C TYR A 125 9.16 -27.74 14.08
N SER A 126 9.34 -26.94 13.02
CA SER A 126 9.63 -27.53 11.71
C SER A 126 11.01 -28.20 11.67
N LEU A 127 11.99 -27.69 12.42
CA LEU A 127 13.31 -28.31 12.54
C LEU A 127 13.27 -29.75 13.09
N GLN A 128 12.34 -30.07 14.00
CA GLN A 128 12.18 -31.43 14.52
C GLN A 128 11.76 -32.44 13.44
N ASN A 129 11.06 -31.96 12.41
CA ASN A 129 10.59 -32.76 11.28
C ASN A 129 11.55 -32.69 10.07
N THR A 130 12.65 -31.96 10.20
CA THR A 130 13.61 -31.71 9.12
C THR A 130 14.77 -32.71 9.22
N THR A 131 15.24 -33.21 8.07
CA THR A 131 16.34 -34.19 8.08
C THR A 131 17.68 -33.52 8.44
N PRO A 132 18.65 -34.25 9.03
CA PRO A 132 19.97 -33.69 9.34
C PRO A 132 20.70 -33.08 8.13
N LYS A 133 20.45 -33.62 6.93
CA LYS A 133 21.00 -33.10 5.68
C LYS A 133 20.45 -31.71 5.34
N GLN A 134 19.14 -31.51 5.47
CA GLN A 134 18.49 -30.21 5.24
C GLN A 134 18.91 -29.19 6.29
N ILE A 135 19.04 -29.59 7.57
CA ILE A 135 19.55 -28.71 8.62
C ILE A 135 20.98 -28.25 8.28
N MET A 136 21.85 -29.17 7.83
CA MET A 136 23.20 -28.83 7.40
C MET A 136 23.19 -27.84 6.21
N GLU A 137 22.29 -28.03 5.24
CA GLU A 137 22.12 -27.10 4.11
C GLU A 137 21.73 -25.69 4.59
N HIS A 138 20.77 -25.57 5.51
CA HIS A 138 20.41 -24.30 6.13
C HIS A 138 21.59 -23.65 6.87
N CYS A 139 22.37 -24.42 7.62
CA CYS A 139 23.58 -23.91 8.29
C CYS A 139 24.66 -23.43 7.31
N LEU A 140 24.85 -24.12 6.18
CA LEU A 140 25.79 -23.70 5.13
C LEU A 140 25.33 -22.41 4.46
N ASN A 141 24.05 -22.28 4.15
CA ASN A 141 23.46 -21.06 3.59
C ASN A 141 23.62 -19.87 4.55
N LEU A 142 23.36 -20.10 5.84
CA LEU A 142 23.58 -19.10 6.89
C LEU A 142 25.05 -18.67 6.96
N LYS A 143 25.99 -19.62 6.90
CA LYS A 143 27.43 -19.34 6.90
C LYS A 143 27.89 -18.52 5.70
N GLN A 144 27.26 -18.69 4.53
CA GLN A 144 27.59 -17.92 3.32
C GLN A 144 27.05 -16.50 3.35
N ALA A 145 25.94 -16.27 4.07
CA ALA A 145 25.29 -14.97 4.18
C ALA A 145 25.90 -14.06 5.26
N LEU A 146 26.74 -14.62 6.14
CA LEU A 146 27.49 -13.93 7.21
C LEU A 146 28.93 -13.64 6.78
#